data_AF-A0ABD0RMW3-F1
#
_entry.id   AF-A0ABD0RMW3-F1
#
_cell.length_a   1.000
_cell.length_b   1.000
_cell.length_c   1.000
_cell.angle_alpha   90.00
_cell.angle_beta   90.00
_cell.angle_gamma   90.00
#
_symmetry.space_group_name_H-M   'P 1'
#
loop_
_entity.id
_entity.type
_entity.pdbx_description
1 polymer ?
#
loop_
_entity_poly.entity_id
_entity_poly.type
_entity_poly.pdbx_seq_one_letter_code
_entity_poly.pdbx_strand_id
1 'polypeptide(L)' 'MNDGRFTVTQLVGMLRGIAAGMKYLSDMNYVHRDLAARNVLVNSNLVCKVSDFGLSRFLDDNSSDPTYTSSL' A
#
# COMPACT_ATOMS: atom_id res chain seq x y z
N MET A 1 12.08 12.60 -15.80
CA MET A 1 11.66 12.71 -14.39
C MET A 1 10.47 13.65 -14.34
N ASN A 2 9.39 13.30 -13.61
CA ASN A 2 8.17 14.11 -13.51
C ASN A 2 8.26 15.16 -12.38
N ASP A 3 9.46 15.65 -12.10
CA ASP A 3 9.73 16.52 -10.95
C ASP A 3 8.99 17.85 -11.11
N GLY A 4 8.27 18.26 -10.06
CA GLY A 4 7.52 19.51 -10.02
C GLY A 4 6.16 19.50 -10.73
N ARG A 5 5.69 18.35 -11.26
CA ARG A 5 4.40 18.27 -11.97
C ARG A 5 3.17 18.35 -11.05
N PHE A 6 3.33 17.98 -9.78
CA PHE A 6 2.24 17.96 -8.80
C PHE A 6 2.52 18.94 -7.66
N THR A 7 1.48 19.63 -7.23
CA THR A 7 1.53 20.45 -6.01
C THR A 7 1.61 19.55 -4.77
N VAL A 8 2.09 20.10 -3.66
CA VAL A 8 2.12 19.40 -2.37
C VAL A 8 0.73 18.88 -1.99
N THR A 9 -0.32 19.68 -2.19
CA THR A 9 -1.70 19.27 -1.91
C THR A 9 -2.14 18.08 -2.74
N GLN A 10 -1.77 18.03 -4.02
CA GLN A 10 -2.05 16.88 -4.88
C GLN A 10 -1.31 15.64 -4.39
N LEU A 11 -0.03 15.76 -4.03
CA LEU A 11 0.76 14.66 -3.48
C LEU A 11 0.17 14.12 -2.18
N VAL A 12 -0.29 14.99 -1.28
CA VAL A 12 -0.98 14.59 -0.04
C VAL A 12 -2.29 13.86 -0.34
N GLY A 13 -3.07 14.34 -1.33
CA GLY A 13 -4.30 13.67 -1.76
C GLY A 13 -4.04 12.27 -2.32
N MET A 14 -3.00 12.12 -3.14
CA MET A 14 -2.56 10.83 -3.67
C MET A 14 -2.13 9.88 -2.55
N LEU A 15 -1.28 10.36 -1.63
CA LEU A 15 -0.79 9.59 -0.48
C LEU A 15 -1.94 9.11 0.41
N ARG A 16 -2.96 9.95 0.64
CA ARG A 16 -4.15 9.59 1.41
C ARG A 16 -4.85 8.37 0.82
N GLY A 17 -5.00 8.30 -0.50
CA GLY A 17 -5.62 7.15 -1.17
C GLY A 17 -4.82 5.86 -1.00
N ILE A 18 -3.49 5.95 -1.12
CA ILE A 18 -2.57 4.82 -0.91
C ILE A 18 -2.66 4.34 0.55
N ALA A 19 -2.56 5.26 1.51
CA ALA A 19 -2.63 4.95 2.94
C ALA A 19 -3.98 4.32 3.34
N ALA A 20 -5.09 4.80 2.77
CA ALA A 20 -6.41 4.21 3.01
C ALA A 20 -6.49 2.76 2.49
N GLY A 21 -5.93 2.49 1.31
CA GLY A 21 -5.84 1.12 0.77
C GLY A 21 -4.98 0.21 1.65
N MET A 22 -3.82 0.68 2.10
CA MET A 22 -2.95 -0.10 2.99
C MET A 22 -3.56 -0.33 4.37
N LYS A 23 -4.29 0.64 4.92
CA LYS A 23 -5.07 0.47 6.14
C LYS A 23 -6.12 -0.63 5.96
N TYR A 24 -6.86 -0.62 4.84
CA TYR A 24 -7.85 -1.65 4.56
C TYR A 24 -7.23 -3.06 4.53
N LEU A 25 -6.06 -3.23 3.92
CA LEU A 25 -5.35 -4.51 3.95
C LEU A 25 -4.97 -4.92 5.37
N SER A 26 -4.40 -3.99 6.13
CA SER A 26 -4.03 -4.25 7.53
C SER A 26 -5.24 -4.65 8.39
N ASP A 27 -6.37 -3.95 8.24
CA ASP A 27 -7.61 -4.24 8.96
C ASP A 27 -8.18 -5.64 8.58
N MET A 28 -7.81 -6.16 7.40
CA MET A 28 -8.17 -7.49 6.91
C MET A 28 -7.08 -8.56 7.20
N ASN A 29 -6.08 -8.24 8.03
CA ASN A 29 -4.93 -9.11 8.28
C ASN A 29 -4.18 -9.49 6.99
N TYR A 30 -4.02 -8.56 6.05
CA TYR A 30 -3.21 -8.74 4.85
C TYR A 30 -2.00 -7.81 4.84
N VAL A 31 -0.86 -8.35 4.42
CA VAL A 31 0.33 -7.57 4.12
C VAL A 31 0.63 -7.62 2.63
N HIS A 32 0.76 -6.44 2.02
CA HIS A 32 1.00 -6.31 0.58
C HIS A 32 2.38 -6.86 0.14
N ARG A 33 3.40 -6.64 0.99
CA ARG A 33 4.82 -7.00 0.82
C ARG A 33 5.57 -6.39 -0.36
N ASP A 34 4.89 -5.79 -1.34
CA ASP A 34 5.52 -5.08 -2.45
C ASP A 34 4.90 -3.70 -2.74
N LEU A 35 4.76 -2.86 -1.71
CA LEU A 35 4.25 -1.50 -1.90
C LEU A 35 5.35 -0.62 -2.52
N ALA A 36 5.22 -0.31 -3.80
CA ALA A 36 6.11 0.56 -4.54
C ALA A 36 5.31 1.47 -5.50
N ALA A 37 5.90 2.59 -5.95
CA ALA A 37 5.23 3.53 -6.85
C ALA A 37 4.70 2.88 -8.14
N ARG A 38 5.41 1.87 -8.67
CA ARG A 38 4.98 1.08 -9.85
C ARG A 38 3.68 0.28 -9.61
N ASN A 39 3.38 -0.03 -8.35
CA ASN A 39 2.23 -0.82 -7.92
C ASN A 39 1.07 0.08 -7.43
N VAL A 40 1.16 1.39 -7.69
CA VAL A 40 0.08 2.35 -7.44
C VAL A 40 -0.50 2.81 -8.76
N LEU A 41 -1.76 2.45 -8.99
CA LEU A 41 -2.52 2.93 -10.14
C LEU A 41 -3.05 4.33 -9.85
N VAL A 42 -2.95 5.23 -10.82
CA VAL A 42 -3.43 6.61 -10.72
C VAL A 42 -4.37 6.90 -11.88
N ASN A 43 -5.57 7.42 -11.60
CA ASN A 43 -6.50 7.84 -12.65
C ASN A 43 -6.36 9.34 -12.99
N SER A 44 -7.16 9.82 -13.95
CA SER A 44 -7.17 11.23 -14.38
C SER A 44 -7.49 12.23 -13.27
N ASN A 45 -8.15 11.78 -12.20
CA ASN A 45 -8.55 12.60 -11.06
C ASN A 45 -7.54 12.51 -9.90
N LEU A 46 -6.34 11.96 -10.14
CA LEU A 46 -5.28 11.73 -9.15
C LEU A 46 -5.70 10.80 -7.99
N VAL A 47 -6.76 10.00 -8.19
CA VAL A 47 -7.15 8.97 -7.24
C VAL A 47 -6.18 7.80 -7.38
N CYS A 48 -5.53 7.46 -6.28
CA CYS A 48 -4.56 6.37 -6.20
C CYS A 48 -5.21 5.09 -5.66
N LYS A 49 -4.89 3.94 -6.27
CA LYS A 49 -5.28 2.60 -5.80
C LYS A 49 -4.07 1.69 -5.74
N VAL A 50 -3.98 0.91 -4.67
CA VAL A 50 -2.96 -0.13 -4.50
C VAL A 50 -3.27 -1.31 -5.43
N SER A 51 -2.24 -1.90 -6.04
CA SER A 51 -2.35 -2.99 -7.00
C SER A 51 -1.16 -3.94 -6.90
N ASP A 52 -1.19 -5.04 -7.65
CA ASP A 52 -0.17 -6.10 -7.67
C ASP A 52 0.01 -6.83 -6.33
N PHE A 53 -0.97 -7.69 -6.04
CA PHE A 53 -1.01 -8.51 -4.83
C PHE A 53 -0.27 -9.85 -4.99
N GLY A 54 0.58 -10.01 -6.00
CA GLY A 54 1.27 -11.28 -6.29
C GLY A 54 2.16 -11.79 -5.16
N LEU A 55 2.64 -10.88 -4.29
CA LEU A 55 3.43 -11.18 -3.10
C LEU A 55 2.67 -11.00 -1.79
N SER A 56 1.37 -10.70 -1.86
CA SER A 56 0.56 -10.45 -0.66
C SER A 56 0.29 -11.73 0.13
N ARG A 57 0.17 -11.58 1.44
CA ARG A 57 -0.06 -12.70 2.38
C ARG A 57 -1.14 -12.34 3.39
N PHE A 58 -2.01 -13.31 3.69
CA PHE A 58 -2.86 -13.28 4.86
C PHE A 58 -2.04 -13.61 6.11
N LEU A 59 -2.29 -12.87 7.18
CA LEU A 59 -1.74 -13.05 8.50
C LEU A 59 -2.71 -13.91 9.30
N ASP A 60 -2.35 -15.18 9.46
CA ASP A 60 -2.97 -16.05 10.45
C ASP A 60 -2.07 -16.08 11.68
N ASP A 61 -2.61 -15.78 12.87
CA ASP A 61 -1.89 -15.84 14.14
C ASP A 61 -1.31 -17.24 14.43
N ASN A 62 -1.81 -18.28 13.75
CA ASN A 62 -1.33 -19.66 13.89
C ASN A 62 -0.25 -20.03 12.86
N SER A 63 0.07 -19.14 11.93
CA SER A 63 1.09 -19.41 10.91
C SER A 63 2.49 -19.15 11.47
N SER A 64 3.31 -20.21 11.54
CA SER A 64 4.72 -20.17 11.92
C SER A 64 5.61 -19.56 10.84
N ASP A 65 5.11 -18.55 10.11
CA ASP A 65 5.86 -17.86 9.07
C ASP A 65 6.94 -17.00 9.76
N PRO A 66 8.24 -17.35 9.62
CA PRO A 66 9.34 -16.71 10.36
C PRO A 66 9.57 -15.25 9.93
N THR A 67 8.74 -14.71 9.04
CA THR A 67 8.79 -13.33 8.57
C THR A 67 8.31 -12.32 9.63
N TYR A 68 7.59 -12.77 10.66
CA TYR A 68 7.15 -11.94 11.79
C TYR A 68 7.99 -12.24 13.03
N THR A 69 8.84 -11.31 13.45
CA THR A 69 9.33 -11.29 14.83
C THR A 69 8.17 -10.84 15.72
N SER A 70 7.39 -11.80 16.22
CA SER A 70 6.43 -11.62 17.31
C SER A 70 7.17 -11.39 18.64
N SER A 71 7.97 -10.33 18.70
CA SER A 71 8.74 -9.92 19.89
C SER A 71 8.42 -8.48 20.24
N LEU A 72 7.33 -8.31 20.98
CA LEU A 72 7.15 -7.27 21.99
C LEU A 72 6.74 -7.95 23.28
#